data_AF-A0A6I1I6M6-F1
#
_entry.id   AF-A0A6I1I6M6-F1
#
_cell.length_a   1.000
_cell.length_b   1.000
_cell.length_c   1.000
_cell.angle_alpha   90.00
_cell.angle_beta   90.00
_cell.angle_gamma   90.00
#
_symmetry.space_group_name_H-M   'P 1'
#
loop_
_entity.id
_entity.type
_entity.pdbx_description
1 polymer ?
#
loop_
_entity_poly.entity_id
_entity_poly.type
_entity_poly.pdbx_seq_one_letter_code
_entity_poly.pdbx_strand_id
1 'polypeptide(L)'
;MIGKLTVGRKLALIYLLDLSAVIFISGILINEKYIAIDFSRKEMAGNDYIAAIRDALLPLTREHADAARSARSAAAIEQAERQFGTGMRSAELSGEFAALLRQAGGTPAAHGGMAPSPAFVAGRELLTRVGNQSNLILDPDLDSYYTMSLVILRFPELLEVINSTRGLALQLATAEGAQRQRLQTQFLILEGRMDATMGGIGSDYTEAFAASTPLLRQHLDGSRAALQQAVAQFRASARWPPRGGSVAVPLRSAWPC
;
A
#
# COMPACT_ATOMS: atom_id res chain seq x y z
N MET A 1 -19.49 51.82 -39.73
CA MET A 1 -18.73 51.24 -40.87
C MET A 1 -19.14 49.81 -41.29
N ILE A 2 -20.07 49.14 -40.61
CA ILE A 2 -20.52 47.76 -40.94
C ILE A 2 -21.59 47.71 -42.05
N GLY A 3 -22.25 48.84 -42.36
CA GLY A 3 -23.31 48.91 -43.36
C GLY A 3 -22.88 48.76 -44.82
N LYS A 4 -21.58 48.91 -45.15
CA LYS A 4 -21.06 48.90 -46.54
C LYS A 4 -20.48 47.54 -46.99
N LEU A 5 -20.56 46.50 -46.15
CA LEU A 5 -20.05 45.16 -46.49
C LEU A 5 -21.09 44.39 -47.33
N THR A 6 -20.63 43.72 -48.39
CA THR A 6 -21.46 42.79 -49.18
C THR A 6 -21.96 41.66 -48.29
N VAL A 7 -23.13 41.10 -48.61
CA VAL A 7 -23.78 40.04 -47.82
C VAL A 7 -22.82 38.85 -47.58
N GLY A 8 -22.04 38.46 -48.60
CA GLY A 8 -21.03 37.40 -48.48
C GLY A 8 -19.93 37.68 -47.44
N ARG A 9 -19.47 38.93 -47.31
CA ARG A 9 -18.47 39.29 -46.27
C ARG A 9 -19.07 39.28 -44.87
N LYS A 10 -20.35 39.63 -44.73
CA LYS A 10 -21.06 39.56 -43.44
C LYS A 10 -21.22 38.10 -42.99
N LEU A 11 -21.61 37.21 -43.90
CA LEU A 11 -21.68 35.76 -43.62
C LEU A 11 -20.30 35.18 -43.30
N ALA A 12 -19.27 35.53 -44.06
CA ALA A 12 -17.90 35.06 -43.80
C ALA A 12 -17.39 35.47 -42.41
N LEU A 13 -17.69 36.68 -41.93
CA LEU A 13 -17.31 37.12 -40.59
C LEU A 13 -18.01 36.32 -39.49
N ILE A 14 -19.30 36.01 -39.67
CA ILE A 14 -20.05 35.18 -38.71
C ILE A 14 -19.45 33.78 -38.68
N TYR A 15 -19.19 33.18 -39.86
CA TYR A 15 -18.57 31.85 -39.94
C TYR A 15 -17.16 31.82 -39.34
N LEU A 16 -16.32 32.83 -39.59
CA LEU A 16 -14.98 32.88 -39.02
C LEU A 16 -15.00 33.06 -37.50
N LEU A 17 -15.91 33.88 -36.99
CA LEU A 17 -16.11 34.07 -35.56
C LEU A 17 -16.58 32.76 -34.90
N ASP A 18 -17.57 32.10 -35.50
CA ASP A 18 -18.08 30.81 -35.03
C ASP A 18 -16.99 29.72 -35.08
N LEU A 19 -16.26 29.62 -36.19
CA LEU A 19 -15.15 28.68 -36.33
C LEU A 19 -14.05 28.91 -35.27
N SER A 20 -13.75 30.17 -34.93
CA SER A 20 -12.79 30.49 -33.88
C SER A 20 -13.26 30.00 -32.50
N ALA A 21 -14.56 30.13 -32.20
CA ALA A 21 -15.16 29.63 -30.97
C ALA A 21 -15.11 28.09 -30.92
N VAL A 22 -15.44 27.41 -32.03
CA VAL A 22 -15.36 25.96 -32.13
C VAL A 22 -13.92 25.45 -31.95
N ILE A 23 -12.93 26.08 -32.60
CA ILE A 23 -11.52 25.73 -32.44
C ILE A 23 -11.07 25.94 -30.99
N PHE A 24 -11.45 27.05 -30.37
CA PHE A 24 -11.10 27.35 -28.98
C PHE A 24 -11.69 26.32 -27.99
N ILE A 25 -12.98 26.04 -28.08
CA ILE A 25 -13.66 25.04 -27.24
C ILE A 25 -13.06 23.65 -27.48
N SER A 26 -12.84 23.27 -28.74
CA SER A 26 -12.21 21.98 -29.09
C SER A 26 -10.81 21.87 -28.51
N GLY A 27 -10.02 22.95 -28.55
CA GLY A 27 -8.69 23.01 -27.95
C GLY A 27 -8.70 22.78 -26.44
N ILE A 28 -9.65 23.38 -25.72
CA ILE A 28 -9.82 23.15 -24.28
C ILE A 28 -10.19 21.70 -23.99
N LEU A 29 -11.18 21.15 -24.70
CA LEU A 29 -11.61 19.76 -24.52
C LEU A 29 -10.47 18.77 -24.79
N ILE A 30 -9.71 19.00 -25.86
CA ILE A 30 -8.57 18.14 -26.21
C ILE A 30 -7.50 18.19 -25.11
N ASN A 31 -7.18 19.38 -24.60
CA ASN A 31 -6.20 19.53 -23.52
C ASN A 31 -6.65 18.83 -22.23
N GLU A 32 -7.92 18.96 -21.86
CA GLU A 32 -8.51 18.25 -20.71
C GLU A 32 -8.40 16.73 -20.86
N LYS A 33 -8.66 16.20 -22.07
CA LYS A 33 -8.49 14.77 -22.36
C LYS A 33 -7.03 14.32 -22.26
N TYR A 34 -6.07 15.11 -22.74
CA TYR A 34 -4.66 14.75 -22.61
C TYR A 34 -4.20 14.69 -21.15
N ILE A 35 -4.68 15.61 -20.31
CA ILE A 35 -4.41 15.60 -18.86
C ILE A 35 -4.95 14.30 -18.26
N ALA A 36 -6.22 13.97 -18.50
CA ALA A 36 -6.82 12.74 -17.97
C ALA A 36 -6.05 11.47 -18.37
N ILE A 37 -5.57 11.39 -19.62
CA ILE A 37 -4.79 10.23 -20.08
C ILE A 37 -3.42 10.17 -19.37
N ASP A 38 -2.75 11.31 -19.17
CA ASP A 38 -1.49 11.35 -18.42
C ASP A 38 -1.67 10.94 -16.95
N PHE A 39 -2.79 11.35 -16.33
CA PHE A 39 -3.20 10.90 -15.00
C PHE A 39 -3.35 9.37 -14.96
N SER A 40 -4.17 8.79 -15.84
CA SER A 40 -4.39 7.33 -15.86
C SER A 40 -3.11 6.54 -16.14
N ARG A 41 -2.21 7.07 -16.98
CA ARG A 41 -0.89 6.43 -17.21
C ARG A 41 -0.04 6.40 -15.95
N LYS A 42 -0.02 7.49 -15.18
CA LYS A 42 0.70 7.55 -13.89
C LYS A 42 0.09 6.63 -12.85
N GLU A 43 -1.23 6.53 -12.80
CA GLU A 43 -1.95 5.64 -11.88
C GLU A 43 -1.65 4.17 -12.16
N MET A 44 -1.71 3.75 -13.43
CA MET A 44 -1.36 2.37 -13.82
C MET A 44 0.09 2.04 -13.47
N ALA A 45 1.04 2.91 -13.85
CA ALA A 45 2.46 2.70 -13.53
C ALA A 45 2.71 2.70 -12.02
N GLY A 46 2.03 3.57 -11.27
CA GLY A 46 2.07 3.62 -9.81
C GLY A 46 1.55 2.34 -9.17
N ASN A 47 0.40 1.84 -9.62
CA ASN A 47 -0.19 0.62 -9.09
C ASN A 47 0.72 -0.60 -9.31
N ASP A 48 1.29 -0.74 -10.51
CA ASP A 48 2.21 -1.84 -10.82
C ASP A 48 3.50 -1.76 -9.99
N TYR A 49 4.01 -0.55 -9.78
CA TYR A 49 5.17 -0.34 -8.91
C TYR A 49 4.83 -0.65 -7.44
N ILE A 50 3.67 -0.22 -6.95
CA ILE A 50 3.18 -0.53 -5.60
C ILE A 50 3.05 -2.03 -5.39
N ALA A 51 2.58 -2.79 -6.38
CA ALA A 51 2.51 -4.25 -6.30
C ALA A 51 3.90 -4.86 -6.05
N ALA A 52 4.92 -4.42 -6.80
CA ALA A 52 6.30 -4.89 -6.60
C ALA A 52 6.85 -4.54 -5.20
N ILE A 53 6.53 -3.35 -4.68
CA ILE A 53 6.94 -2.91 -3.34
C ILE A 53 6.29 -3.78 -2.26
N ARG A 54 4.99 -4.06 -2.39
CA ARG A 54 4.24 -4.91 -1.44
C ARG A 54 4.78 -6.34 -1.41
N ASP A 55 5.07 -6.91 -2.57
CA ASP A 55 5.65 -8.25 -2.69
C ASP A 55 7.05 -8.33 -2.06
N ALA A 56 7.80 -7.23 -2.03
CA ALA A 56 9.08 -7.15 -1.33
C ALA A 56 8.93 -6.92 0.19
N LEU A 57 7.88 -6.23 0.64
CA LEU A 57 7.60 -6.00 2.07
C LEU A 57 7.12 -7.25 2.80
N LEU A 58 6.29 -8.08 2.17
CA LEU A 58 5.69 -9.26 2.81
C LEU A 58 6.74 -10.26 3.37
N PRO A 59 7.78 -10.66 2.63
CA PRO A 59 8.80 -11.59 3.13
C PRO A 59 9.61 -11.05 4.31
N LEU A 60 9.74 -9.73 4.47
CA LEU A 60 10.48 -9.12 5.57
C LEU A 60 9.86 -9.39 6.95
N THR A 61 8.60 -9.80 6.99
CA THR A 61 7.90 -10.19 8.23
C THR A 61 8.12 -11.66 8.61
N ARG A 62 8.82 -12.44 7.76
CA ARG A 62 9.05 -13.87 8.01
C ARG A 62 10.37 -14.11 8.74
N GLU A 63 10.38 -15.14 9.57
CA GLU A 63 11.47 -15.47 10.50
C GLU A 63 12.78 -15.87 9.80
N HIS A 64 12.69 -16.48 8.62
CA HIS A 64 13.85 -16.95 7.87
C HIS A 64 14.05 -16.07 6.64
N ALA A 65 15.01 -15.14 6.76
CA ALA A 65 15.53 -14.41 5.62
C ALA A 65 16.30 -15.38 4.71
N ASP A 66 15.70 -15.69 3.56
CA ASP A 66 16.36 -16.44 2.49
C ASP A 66 17.13 -15.43 1.63
N ALA A 67 18.46 -15.49 1.66
CA ALA A 67 19.33 -14.60 0.90
C ALA A 67 18.97 -14.56 -0.60
N ALA A 68 18.60 -15.70 -1.20
CA ALA A 68 18.21 -15.78 -2.59
C ALA A 68 16.86 -15.11 -2.85
N ARG A 69 15.90 -15.22 -1.90
CA ARG A 69 14.64 -14.49 -1.97
C ARG A 69 14.84 -12.99 -1.82
N SER A 70 15.62 -12.55 -0.84
CA SER A 70 15.93 -11.14 -0.63
C SER A 70 16.62 -10.51 -1.84
N ALA A 71 17.56 -11.23 -2.46
CA ALA A 71 18.19 -10.79 -3.71
C ALA A 71 17.19 -10.67 -4.88
N ARG A 72 16.25 -11.63 -5.00
CA ARG A 72 15.17 -11.55 -6.01
C ARG A 72 14.24 -10.36 -5.77
N SER A 73 13.83 -10.12 -4.52
CA SER A 73 13.01 -8.96 -4.18
C SER A 73 13.75 -7.65 -4.49
N ALA A 74 15.04 -7.54 -4.16
CA ALA A 74 15.84 -6.36 -4.52
C ALA A 74 15.90 -6.14 -6.05
N ALA A 75 16.14 -7.20 -6.82
CA ALA A 75 16.16 -7.12 -8.28
C ALA A 75 14.80 -6.73 -8.87
N ALA A 76 13.70 -7.21 -8.28
CA ALA A 76 12.34 -6.84 -8.68
C ALA A 76 12.05 -5.35 -8.44
N ILE A 77 12.51 -4.80 -7.30
CA ILE A 77 12.40 -3.36 -7.02
C ILE A 77 13.22 -2.54 -8.02
N GLU A 78 14.47 -2.94 -8.30
CA GLU A 78 15.30 -2.27 -9.30
C GLU A 78 14.69 -2.34 -10.71
N GLN A 79 14.03 -3.44 -11.06
CA GLN A 79 13.29 -3.57 -12.32
C GLN A 79 12.07 -2.66 -12.35
N ALA A 80 11.29 -2.62 -11.27
CA ALA A 80 10.11 -1.76 -11.16
C ALA A 80 10.50 -0.27 -11.27
N GLU A 81 11.60 0.16 -10.65
CA GLU A 81 12.13 1.53 -10.81
C GLU A 81 12.47 1.85 -12.27
N ARG A 82 13.12 0.92 -12.99
CA ARG A 82 13.45 1.12 -14.41
C ARG A 82 12.21 1.23 -15.29
N GLN A 83 11.17 0.47 -14.98
CA GLN A 83 9.93 0.40 -15.78
C GLN A 83 8.96 1.55 -15.45
N PHE A 84 8.82 1.90 -14.18
CA PHE A 84 7.74 2.75 -13.67
C PHE A 84 8.21 3.97 -12.88
N GLY A 85 9.50 4.09 -12.58
CA GLY A 85 10.05 5.17 -11.74
C GLY A 85 10.10 6.56 -12.41
N THR A 86 9.87 6.64 -13.73
CA THR A 86 9.88 7.92 -14.46
C THR A 86 8.83 8.88 -13.88
N GLY A 87 9.26 10.04 -13.38
CA GLY A 87 8.38 11.04 -12.78
C GLY A 87 7.99 10.75 -11.32
N MET A 88 8.28 9.56 -10.78
CA MET A 88 7.93 9.15 -9.42
C MET A 88 8.88 9.69 -8.34
N ARG A 89 10.04 10.24 -8.73
CA ARG A 89 11.08 10.74 -7.82
C ARG A 89 11.46 9.68 -6.78
N SER A 90 11.54 8.42 -7.19
CA SER A 90 11.70 7.24 -6.33
C SER A 90 13.11 6.62 -6.37
N ALA A 91 13.96 7.03 -7.32
CA ALA A 91 15.26 6.41 -7.57
C ALA A 91 16.15 6.20 -6.33
N GLU A 92 16.29 7.22 -5.48
CA GLU A 92 17.09 7.13 -4.25
C GLU A 92 16.49 6.14 -3.25
N LEU A 93 15.19 6.28 -2.96
CA LEU A 93 14.46 5.40 -2.04
C LEU A 93 14.43 3.95 -2.54
N SER A 94 14.29 3.75 -3.85
CA SER A 94 14.36 2.43 -4.48
C SER A 94 15.75 1.80 -4.34
N GLY A 95 16.80 2.58 -4.56
CA GLY A 95 18.18 2.12 -4.40
C GLY A 95 18.48 1.73 -2.95
N GLU A 96 18.05 2.55 -1.99
CA GLU A 96 18.18 2.27 -0.56
C GLU A 96 17.43 1.01 -0.16
N PHE A 97 16.16 0.89 -0.55
CA PHE A 97 15.35 -0.28 -0.22
C PHE A 97 15.95 -1.57 -0.81
N ALA A 98 16.38 -1.55 -2.07
CA ALA A 98 17.04 -2.69 -2.71
C ALA A 98 18.37 -3.08 -2.03
N ALA A 99 19.13 -2.10 -1.53
CA ALA A 99 20.35 -2.37 -0.77
C ALA A 99 20.04 -3.01 0.59
N LEU A 100 19.05 -2.49 1.32
CA LEU A 100 18.63 -3.02 2.62
C LEU A 100 18.01 -4.42 2.51
N LEU A 101 17.27 -4.70 1.43
CA LEU A 101 16.77 -6.05 1.13
C LEU A 101 17.93 -7.05 1.01
N ARG A 102 18.97 -6.72 0.25
CA ARG A 102 20.16 -7.57 0.09
C ARG A 102 20.87 -7.82 1.42
N GLN A 103 20.97 -6.80 2.28
CA GLN A 103 21.58 -6.92 3.60
C GLN A 103 20.75 -7.80 4.55
N ALA A 104 19.42 -7.65 4.53
CA ALA A 104 18.51 -8.43 5.38
C ALA A 104 18.57 -9.95 5.09
N GLY A 105 18.95 -10.35 3.88
CA GLY A 105 19.17 -11.76 3.51
C GLY A 105 20.41 -12.41 4.12
N GLY A 106 21.36 -11.62 4.65
CA GLY A 106 22.65 -12.11 5.15
C GLY A 106 22.81 -12.07 6.67
N THR A 107 21.92 -11.39 7.40
CA THR A 107 21.98 -11.26 8.86
C THR A 107 20.78 -11.97 9.51
N PRO A 108 21.00 -12.83 10.51
CA PRO A 108 19.91 -13.27 11.39
C PRO A 108 19.26 -12.02 11.95
N ALA A 109 17.96 -11.88 11.76
CA ALA A 109 17.24 -10.68 12.16
C ALA A 109 17.31 -10.55 13.69
N ALA A 110 18.26 -9.75 14.16
CA ALA A 110 18.31 -9.26 15.52
C ALA A 110 17.14 -8.30 15.69
N HIS A 111 15.96 -8.85 15.97
CA HIS A 111 14.76 -8.08 16.26
C HIS A 111 14.94 -7.41 17.62
N GLY A 112 15.70 -6.32 17.64
CA GLY A 112 16.00 -5.51 18.81
C GLY A 112 14.86 -4.56 19.14
N GLY A 113 13.77 -5.07 19.70
CA GLY A 113 12.72 -4.26 20.33
C GLY A 113 11.53 -3.93 19.43
N MET A 114 10.78 -2.87 19.78
CA MET A 114 9.53 -2.46 19.11
C MET A 114 9.75 -1.87 17.71
N ALA A 115 10.98 -1.45 17.39
CA ALA A 115 11.27 -0.71 16.16
C ALA A 115 11.19 -1.60 14.91
N PRO A 116 10.60 -1.10 13.81
CA PRO A 116 10.61 -1.81 12.53
C PRO A 116 12.02 -1.98 11.99
N SER A 117 12.22 -3.01 11.15
CA SER A 117 13.50 -3.20 10.48
C SER A 117 13.77 -2.03 9.51
N PRO A 118 15.04 -1.60 9.33
CA PRO A 118 15.36 -0.53 8.38
C PRO A 118 14.85 -0.80 6.96
N ALA A 119 14.93 -2.06 6.50
CA ALA A 119 14.40 -2.45 5.19
C ALA A 119 12.88 -2.21 5.09
N PHE A 120 12.13 -2.50 6.16
CA PHE A 120 10.69 -2.27 6.19
C PHE A 120 10.34 -0.78 6.16
N VAL A 121 11.10 0.04 6.89
CA VAL A 121 10.95 1.51 6.88
C VAL A 121 11.21 2.06 5.48
N ALA A 122 12.33 1.72 4.86
CA ALA A 122 12.67 2.16 3.50
C ALA A 122 11.61 1.75 2.47
N GLY A 123 11.10 0.51 2.57
CA GLY A 123 10.02 0.06 1.70
C GLY A 123 8.71 0.83 1.90
N ARG A 124 8.35 1.21 3.14
CA ARG A 124 7.19 2.07 3.43
C ARG A 124 7.35 3.49 2.89
N GLU A 125 8.54 4.05 2.99
CA GLU A 125 8.85 5.37 2.46
C GLU A 125 8.77 5.39 0.93
N LEU A 126 9.34 4.37 0.27
CA LEU A 126 9.21 4.19 -1.17
C LEU A 126 7.73 4.03 -1.58
N LEU A 127 6.97 3.19 -0.87
CA LEU A 127 5.54 2.99 -1.09
C LEU A 127 4.76 4.31 -1.01
N THR A 128 5.04 5.12 0.01
CA THR A 128 4.43 6.45 0.20
C THR A 128 4.82 7.40 -0.93
N ARG A 129 6.10 7.43 -1.33
CA ARG A 129 6.58 8.27 -2.43
C ARG A 129 5.86 7.94 -3.73
N VAL A 130 5.79 6.66 -4.10
CA VAL A 130 5.12 6.20 -5.32
C VAL A 130 3.63 6.49 -5.26
N GLY A 131 2.96 6.21 -4.13
CA GLY A 131 1.55 6.54 -3.92
C GLY A 131 1.23 8.02 -4.11
N ASN A 132 2.11 8.90 -3.63
CA ASN A 132 1.93 10.34 -3.76
C ASN A 132 2.18 10.86 -5.19
N GLN A 133 3.13 10.29 -5.93
CA GLN A 133 3.50 10.79 -7.28
C GLN A 133 2.71 10.14 -8.42
N SER A 134 2.07 9.00 -8.17
CA SER A 134 1.21 8.31 -9.13
C SER A 134 -0.22 8.83 -9.18
N ASN A 135 -0.53 9.89 -8.44
CA ASN A 135 -1.87 10.46 -8.24
C ASN A 135 -2.87 9.53 -7.52
N LEU A 136 -2.45 8.33 -7.09
CA LEU A 136 -3.32 7.37 -6.40
C LEU A 136 -3.84 7.90 -5.05
N ILE A 137 -3.08 8.75 -4.34
CA ILE A 137 -3.54 9.37 -3.08
C ILE A 137 -4.58 10.48 -3.27
N LEU A 138 -4.73 11.00 -4.50
CA LEU A 138 -5.54 12.17 -4.81
C LEU A 138 -6.83 11.84 -5.59
N ASP A 139 -7.16 10.55 -5.75
CA ASP A 139 -8.40 10.17 -6.42
C ASP A 139 -9.60 10.73 -5.64
N PRO A 140 -10.44 11.59 -6.25
CA PRO A 140 -11.61 12.17 -5.59
C PRO A 140 -12.73 11.15 -5.32
N ASP A 141 -12.73 10.00 -6.00
CA ASP A 141 -13.73 8.96 -5.80
C ASP A 141 -13.49 8.22 -4.48
N LEU A 142 -14.52 8.16 -3.63
CA LEU A 142 -14.40 7.68 -2.25
C LEU A 142 -13.97 6.21 -2.17
N ASP A 143 -14.47 5.34 -3.05
CA ASP A 143 -14.10 3.92 -3.05
C ASP A 143 -12.64 3.71 -3.44
N SER A 144 -12.14 4.43 -4.45
CA SER A 144 -10.71 4.48 -4.80
C SER A 144 -9.86 5.02 -3.64
N TYR A 145 -10.26 6.14 -3.03
CA TYR A 145 -9.56 6.73 -1.90
C TYR A 145 -9.40 5.75 -0.73
N TYR A 146 -10.49 5.09 -0.30
CA TYR A 146 -10.42 4.13 0.81
C TYR A 146 -9.68 2.84 0.43
N THR A 147 -9.77 2.40 -0.82
CA THR A 147 -8.98 1.25 -1.31
C THR A 147 -7.49 1.57 -1.31
N MET A 148 -7.11 2.78 -1.73
CA MET A 148 -5.73 3.27 -1.66
C MET A 148 -5.25 3.38 -0.20
N SER A 149 -6.07 3.93 0.70
CA SER A 149 -5.76 4.02 2.14
C SER A 149 -5.42 2.64 2.71
N LEU A 150 -6.23 1.62 2.38
CA LEU A 150 -5.97 0.24 2.79
C LEU A 150 -4.60 -0.25 2.31
N VAL A 151 -4.30 -0.08 1.03
CA VAL A 151 -3.10 -0.63 0.37
C VAL A 151 -1.81 0.10 0.76
N ILE A 152 -1.86 1.43 0.85
CA ILE A 152 -0.68 2.28 1.00
C ILE A 152 -0.40 2.60 2.48
N LEU A 153 -1.44 2.62 3.33
CA LEU A 153 -1.31 3.01 4.73
C LEU A 153 -1.61 1.84 5.68
N ARG A 154 -2.82 1.29 5.63
CA ARG A 154 -3.31 0.38 6.68
C ARG A 154 -2.64 -0.98 6.68
N PHE A 155 -2.49 -1.62 5.51
CA PHE A 155 -1.86 -2.94 5.45
C PHE A 155 -0.36 -2.90 5.79
N PRO A 156 0.44 -1.93 5.31
CA PRO A 156 1.82 -1.77 5.78
C PRO A 156 1.90 -1.53 7.29
N GLU A 157 1.01 -0.70 7.86
CA GLU A 157 0.97 -0.50 9.31
C GLU A 157 0.64 -1.81 10.05
N LEU A 158 -0.34 -2.58 9.59
CA LEU A 158 -0.71 -3.86 10.18
C LEU A 158 0.47 -4.86 10.15
N LEU A 159 1.18 -4.96 9.01
CA LEU A 159 2.37 -5.81 8.88
C LEU A 159 3.46 -5.42 9.88
N GLU A 160 3.68 -4.12 10.08
CA GLU A 160 4.63 -3.62 11.06
C GLU A 160 4.27 -4.06 12.47
N VAL A 161 3.01 -3.81 12.87
CA VAL A 161 2.54 -4.11 14.22
C VAL A 161 2.62 -5.61 14.47
N ILE A 162 2.22 -6.45 13.52
CA ILE A 162 2.36 -7.92 13.62
C ILE A 162 3.83 -8.30 13.85
N ASN A 163 4.75 -7.75 13.07
CA ASN A 163 6.17 -8.08 13.18
C ASN A 163 6.77 -7.62 14.52
N SER A 164 6.44 -6.40 14.96
CA SER A 164 6.87 -5.89 16.27
C SER A 164 6.28 -6.70 17.42
N THR A 165 5.00 -7.08 17.36
CA THR A 165 4.35 -7.94 18.36
C THR A 165 5.03 -9.30 18.43
N ARG A 166 5.35 -9.89 17.28
CA ARG A 166 6.06 -11.17 17.19
C ARG A 166 7.45 -11.09 17.82
N GLY A 167 8.26 -10.09 17.43
CA GLY A 167 9.60 -9.91 17.99
C GLY A 167 9.57 -9.71 19.50
N LEU A 168 8.61 -8.93 20.00
CA LEU A 168 8.45 -8.69 21.42
C LEU A 168 7.99 -9.94 22.18
N ALA A 169 7.09 -10.74 21.61
CA ALA A 169 6.63 -12.00 22.20
C ALA A 169 7.78 -13.01 22.36
N LEU A 170 8.69 -13.08 21.37
CA LEU A 170 9.89 -13.92 21.45
C LEU A 170 10.84 -13.46 22.57
N GLN A 171 11.04 -12.15 22.73
CA GLN A 171 11.84 -11.62 23.83
C GLN A 171 11.21 -11.86 25.20
N LEU A 172 9.87 -11.75 25.30
CA LEU A 172 9.13 -12.02 26.54
C LEU A 172 9.28 -13.45 27.04
N ALA A 173 9.40 -14.41 26.11
CA ALA A 173 9.60 -15.82 26.44
C ALA A 173 10.90 -16.06 27.22
N THR A 174 11.94 -15.28 26.96
CA THR A 174 13.27 -15.43 27.60
C THR A 174 13.60 -14.36 28.64
N ALA A 175 12.87 -13.25 28.69
CA ALA A 175 13.16 -12.13 29.59
C ALA A 175 12.79 -12.44 31.06
N GLU A 176 13.52 -11.91 32.03
CA GLU A 176 13.25 -12.12 33.46
C GLU A 176 13.15 -10.80 34.26
N GLY A 177 12.59 -10.88 35.47
CA GLY A 177 12.51 -9.78 36.42
C GLY A 177 11.96 -8.47 35.84
N ALA A 178 12.66 -7.36 36.10
CA ALA A 178 12.29 -6.02 35.64
C ALA A 178 12.27 -5.87 34.10
N GLN A 179 13.04 -6.68 33.37
CA GLN A 179 13.01 -6.66 31.91
C GLN A 179 11.68 -7.24 31.40
N ARG A 180 11.22 -8.37 31.96
CA ARG A 180 9.92 -8.95 31.61
C ARG A 180 8.77 -7.98 31.84
N GLN A 181 8.75 -7.27 32.97
CA GLN A 181 7.72 -6.27 33.26
C GLN A 181 7.67 -5.15 32.21
N ARG A 182 8.83 -4.62 31.80
CA ARG A 182 8.91 -3.58 30.76
C ARG A 182 8.40 -4.07 29.41
N LEU A 183 8.76 -5.28 29.01
CA LEU A 183 8.31 -5.86 27.75
C LEU A 183 6.80 -6.18 27.76
N GLN A 184 6.22 -6.54 28.92
CA GLN A 184 4.77 -6.73 29.06
C GLN A 184 4.01 -5.42 28.82
N THR A 185 4.48 -4.31 29.38
CA THR A 185 3.88 -2.99 29.11
C THR A 185 3.97 -2.62 27.62
N GLN A 186 5.12 -2.86 26.99
CA GLN A 186 5.28 -2.65 25.55
C GLN A 186 4.34 -3.52 24.71
N PHE A 187 4.05 -4.74 25.17
CA PHE A 187 3.15 -5.66 24.49
C PHE A 187 1.71 -5.15 24.53
N LEU A 188 1.25 -4.62 25.67
CA LEU A 188 -0.08 -4.00 25.78
C LEU A 188 -0.23 -2.79 24.86
N ILE A 189 0.82 -1.98 24.69
CA ILE A 189 0.83 -0.85 23.75
C ILE A 189 0.67 -1.36 22.31
N LEU A 190 1.41 -2.40 21.92
CA LEU A 190 1.28 -3.00 20.58
C LEU A 190 -0.08 -3.66 20.36
N GLU A 191 -0.67 -4.26 21.39
CA GLU A 191 -2.03 -4.80 21.29
C GLU A 191 -3.05 -3.68 21.02
N GLY A 192 -2.97 -2.57 21.76
CA GLY A 192 -3.83 -1.40 21.51
C GLY A 192 -3.60 -0.78 20.13
N ARG A 193 -2.36 -0.72 19.66
CA ARG A 193 -2.04 -0.26 18.29
C ARG A 193 -2.62 -1.21 17.24
N MET A 194 -2.53 -2.53 17.43
CA MET A 194 -3.11 -3.52 16.54
C MET A 194 -4.64 -3.39 16.46
N ASP A 195 -5.29 -3.16 17.61
CA ASP A 195 -6.74 -2.91 17.68
C ASP A 195 -7.13 -1.65 16.90
N ALA A 196 -6.40 -0.55 17.09
CA ALA A 196 -6.63 0.69 16.36
C ALA A 196 -6.43 0.51 14.84
N THR A 197 -5.37 -0.18 14.42
CA THR A 197 -5.10 -0.45 13.00
C THR A 197 -6.20 -1.32 12.39
N MET A 198 -6.66 -2.37 13.09
CA MET A 198 -7.76 -3.22 12.60
C MET A 198 -9.10 -2.48 12.56
N GLY A 199 -9.36 -1.59 13.53
CA GLY A 199 -10.50 -0.69 13.50
C GLY A 199 -10.47 0.25 12.28
N GLY A 200 -9.31 0.83 11.99
CA GLY A 200 -9.08 1.65 10.79
C GLY A 200 -9.31 0.87 9.49
N ILE A 201 -8.77 -0.35 9.37
CA ILE A 201 -9.02 -1.24 8.24
C ILE A 201 -10.53 -1.52 8.08
N GLY A 202 -11.21 -1.82 9.17
CA GLY A 202 -12.66 -2.07 9.16
C GLY A 202 -13.47 -0.85 8.70
N SER A 203 -13.09 0.33 9.15
CA SER A 203 -13.70 1.61 8.74
C SER A 203 -13.48 1.87 7.26
N ASP A 204 -12.24 1.77 6.78
CA ASP A 204 -11.90 2.03 5.37
C ASP A 204 -12.64 1.03 4.44
N TYR A 205 -12.74 -0.26 4.81
CA TYR A 205 -13.58 -1.21 4.06
C TYR A 205 -15.06 -0.83 4.06
N THR A 206 -15.58 -0.34 5.18
CA THR A 206 -17.00 0.04 5.30
C THR A 206 -17.34 1.19 4.37
N GLU A 207 -16.51 2.24 4.39
CA GLU A 207 -16.68 3.40 3.52
C GLU A 207 -16.45 3.04 2.04
N ALA A 208 -15.41 2.26 1.72
CA ALA A 208 -15.17 1.77 0.36
C ALA A 208 -16.38 1.00 -0.18
N PHE A 209 -16.99 0.14 0.63
CA PHE A 209 -18.19 -0.60 0.21
C PHE A 209 -19.48 0.22 0.19
N ALA A 210 -19.54 1.33 0.93
CA ALA A 210 -20.67 2.25 0.88
C ALA A 210 -20.63 3.11 -0.40
N ALA A 211 -19.43 3.48 -0.85
CA ALA A 211 -19.20 4.30 -2.02
C ALA A 211 -19.13 3.52 -3.35
N SER A 212 -18.89 2.21 -3.32
CA SER A 212 -18.69 1.38 -4.52
C SER A 212 -19.93 0.59 -4.95
N THR A 213 -19.84 -0.03 -6.13
CA THR A 213 -20.83 -1.02 -6.58
C THR A 213 -20.84 -2.28 -5.71
N PRO A 214 -21.96 -3.02 -5.62
CA PRO A 214 -22.04 -4.26 -4.84
C PRO A 214 -21.00 -5.33 -5.19
N LEU A 215 -20.47 -5.28 -6.42
CA LEU A 215 -19.46 -6.20 -6.93
C LEU A 215 -18.17 -6.16 -6.11
N LEU A 216 -17.74 -4.97 -5.66
CA LEU A 216 -16.51 -4.83 -4.87
C LEU A 216 -16.63 -5.58 -3.54
N ARG A 217 -17.77 -5.43 -2.86
CA ARG A 217 -18.05 -6.17 -1.62
C ARG A 217 -18.07 -7.68 -1.87
N GLN A 218 -18.73 -8.14 -2.93
CA GLN A 218 -18.81 -9.57 -3.24
C GLN A 218 -17.43 -10.22 -3.42
N HIS A 219 -16.47 -9.53 -4.03
CA HIS A 219 -15.13 -10.05 -4.24
C HIS A 219 -14.21 -9.93 -3.02
N LEU A 220 -14.39 -8.89 -2.20
CA LEU A 220 -13.45 -8.60 -1.10
C LEU A 220 -13.91 -9.11 0.26
N ASP A 221 -15.21 -9.32 0.50
CA ASP A 221 -15.72 -9.64 1.84
C ASP A 221 -15.15 -10.97 2.39
N GLY A 222 -14.95 -11.97 1.52
CA GLY A 222 -14.27 -13.22 1.89
C GLY A 222 -12.84 -13.00 2.36
N SER A 223 -12.05 -12.22 1.61
CA SER A 223 -10.67 -11.89 1.99
C SER A 223 -10.58 -11.05 3.26
N ARG A 224 -11.53 -10.12 3.45
CA ARG A 224 -11.64 -9.28 4.65
C ARG A 224 -11.91 -10.13 5.89
N ALA A 225 -12.88 -11.06 5.81
CA ALA A 225 -13.18 -11.98 6.89
C ALA A 225 -11.99 -12.89 7.22
N ALA A 226 -11.31 -13.41 6.19
CA ALA A 226 -10.11 -14.23 6.37
C ALA A 226 -8.98 -13.46 7.08
N LEU A 227 -8.75 -12.19 6.71
CA LEU A 227 -7.78 -11.32 7.38
C LEU A 227 -8.12 -11.11 8.86
N GLN A 228 -9.38 -10.76 9.16
CA GLN A 228 -9.84 -10.57 10.54
C GLN A 228 -9.65 -11.83 11.40
N GLN A 229 -9.98 -13.00 10.84
CA GLN A 229 -9.78 -14.28 11.51
C GLN A 229 -8.29 -14.58 11.73
N ALA A 230 -7.44 -14.35 10.74
CA ALA A 230 -5.99 -14.55 10.86
C ALA A 230 -5.37 -13.66 11.94
N VAL A 231 -5.75 -12.39 12.01
CA VAL A 231 -5.27 -11.46 13.05
C VAL A 231 -5.78 -11.88 14.43
N ALA A 232 -7.05 -12.31 14.54
CA ALA A 232 -7.59 -12.81 15.80
C ALA A 232 -6.85 -14.07 16.30
N GLN A 233 -6.52 -14.99 15.40
CA GLN A 233 -5.71 -16.18 15.69
C GLN A 233 -4.28 -15.80 16.11
N PHE A 234 -3.64 -14.88 15.40
CA PHE A 234 -2.32 -14.35 15.75
C PHE A 234 -2.32 -13.77 17.17
N ARG A 235 -3.29 -12.90 17.50
CA ARG A 235 -3.44 -12.33 18.84
C ARG A 235 -3.65 -13.40 19.91
N ALA A 236 -4.45 -14.43 19.61
CA ALA A 236 -4.65 -15.53 20.54
C ALA A 236 -3.36 -16.30 20.82
N SER A 237 -2.51 -16.49 19.81
CA SER A 237 -1.21 -17.17 19.96
C SER A 237 -0.15 -16.31 20.65
N ALA A 238 -0.22 -14.99 20.51
CA ALA A 238 0.75 -14.06 21.08
C ALA A 238 0.43 -13.65 22.54
N ARG A 239 -0.79 -13.90 23.02
CA ARG A 239 -1.24 -13.49 24.37
C ARG A 239 -0.46 -14.19 25.49
N TRP A 240 -0.20 -13.42 26.55
CA TRP A 240 0.46 -13.88 27.78
C TRP A 240 -0.51 -13.81 28.99
N PRO A 241 -0.53 -14.80 29.91
CA PRO A 241 0.21 -16.06 29.86
C PRO A 241 -0.33 -16.99 28.76
N PRO A 242 0.54 -17.80 28.12
CA PRO A 242 0.08 -18.80 27.15
C PRO A 242 -0.93 -19.70 27.85
N ARG A 243 -2.05 -20.01 27.17
CA ARG A 243 -3.00 -21.00 27.70
C ARG A 243 -2.25 -22.31 27.88
N GLY A 244 -1.98 -22.70 29.12
CA GLY A 244 -1.44 -24.02 29.45
C GLY A 244 -2.41 -25.09 28.96
N GLY A 245 -1.93 -26.02 28.12
CA GLY A 245 -2.71 -27.15 27.65
C GLY A 245 -2.40 -27.50 26.21
N SER A 246 -1.76 -28.65 26.03
CA SER A 246 -1.63 -29.40 24.78
C SER A 246 -2.91 -29.38 23.94
N VAL A 247 -2.95 -28.52 22.92
CA VAL A 247 -3.87 -28.69 21.79
C VAL A 247 -3.01 -29.03 20.58
N ALA A 248 -2.93 -30.33 20.29
CA ALA A 248 -2.47 -30.81 19.02
C ALA A 248 -3.37 -30.20 17.94
N VAL A 249 -2.83 -29.29 17.14
CA VAL A 249 -3.48 -28.79 15.92
C VAL A 249 -3.33 -29.92 14.89
N PRO A 250 -4.42 -30.56 14.42
CA PRO A 250 -4.30 -31.48 13.30
C PRO A 250 -4.02 -30.65 12.04
N LEU A 251 -2.87 -30.89 11.42
CA LEU A 251 -2.54 -30.43 10.07
C LEU A 251 -3.58 -30.99 9.09
N ARG A 252 -4.67 -30.25 8.85
CA ARG A 252 -5.53 -30.50 7.70
C ARG A 252 -4.98 -29.74 6.50
N SER A 253 -4.29 -30.49 5.65
CA SER A 253 -4.02 -30.18 4.26
C SER A 253 -5.34 -29.93 3.51
N ALA A 254 -5.56 -28.70 3.06
CA ALA A 254 -6.57 -28.39 2.05
C ALA A 254 -6.21 -27.08 1.34
N TRP A 255 -5.32 -27.17 0.35
CA TRP A 255 -5.29 -26.26 -0.78
C TRP A 255 -5.59 -27.12 -2.01
N PRO A 256 -6.75 -26.98 -2.68
CA PRO A 256 -6.90 -27.52 -4.01
C PRO A 256 -6.16 -26.63 -5.02
N CYS A 257 -5.63 -27.30 -6.06
CA CYS A 257 -5.01 -26.70 -7.24
C CYS A 257 -5.97 -25.78 -8.00
#